data_AF-A0A4Q3RDT4-F1
#
_entry.id   AF-A0A4Q3RDT4-F1
#
_cell.length_a   1.000
_cell.length_b   1.000
_cell.length_c   1.000
_cell.angle_alpha   90.00
_cell.angle_beta   90.00
_cell.angle_gamma   90.00
#
_symmetry.space_group_name_H-M   'P 1'
#
loop_
_entity.id
_entity.type
_entity.pdbx_description
1 polymer ?
#
loop_
_entity_poly.entity_id
_entity_poly.type
_entity_poly.pdbx_seq_one_letter_code
_entity_poly.pdbx_strand_id
1 'polypeptide(L)'
;MFVGIFLLCSFNMFAHADSTVYPAAHPLIQYTGRVDKTNPLGPVMWAPGVYIDVAFEGTYCIMKIKDEVKYGKSHNYIIVQVNDEKPYRIQLKEKENSIILASNLKEGKHKIKICKSTEAEIGWLQPIAFIAKKIIRPVKKPVRKIEFIGDSITCGMGNDESSQPCGKGEWYDQNNAWMAYGPLTARTVKAQWHLSSISGIGLMHSCCNKTTVMPPLFKKLSLSADSIDWDFTLYQ
;
A
#
# COMPACT_ATOMS: atom_id res chain seq x y z
N MET A 1 -29.96 3.54 -47.99
CA MET A 1 -29.66 4.71 -47.14
C MET A 1 -30.01 4.33 -45.70
N PHE A 2 -29.06 3.76 -44.96
CA PHE A 2 -29.25 3.32 -43.57
C PHE A 2 -28.81 4.46 -42.65
N VAL A 3 -29.76 5.05 -41.90
CA VAL A 3 -29.48 6.03 -40.86
C VAL A 3 -29.26 5.27 -39.56
N GLY A 4 -28.00 5.09 -39.18
CA GLY A 4 -27.62 4.51 -37.89
C GLY A 4 -27.69 5.57 -36.80
N ILE A 5 -28.64 5.42 -35.88
CA ILE A 5 -28.70 6.18 -34.63
C ILE A 5 -27.64 5.58 -33.69
N PHE A 6 -26.52 6.30 -33.51
CA PHE A 6 -25.54 5.95 -32.48
C PHE A 6 -25.93 6.61 -31.16
N LEU A 7 -26.36 5.76 -30.21
CA LEU A 7 -26.57 6.11 -28.81
C LEU A 7 -25.24 6.60 -28.21
N LEU A 8 -25.16 7.89 -27.86
CA LEU A 8 -24.11 8.42 -27.01
C LEU A 8 -24.34 7.93 -25.58
N CYS A 9 -23.61 6.89 -25.16
CA CYS A 9 -23.47 6.56 -23.74
C CYS A 9 -22.67 7.68 -23.06
N SER A 10 -23.38 8.57 -22.37
CA SER A 10 -22.79 9.56 -21.48
C SER A 10 -22.17 8.85 -20.28
N PHE A 11 -20.83 8.88 -20.21
CA PHE A 11 -20.10 8.64 -18.97
C PHE A 11 -20.52 9.74 -17.98
N ASN A 12 -21.40 9.42 -17.04
CA ASN A 12 -21.72 10.32 -15.94
C ASN A 12 -20.47 10.45 -15.05
N MET A 13 -19.67 11.47 -15.35
CA MET A 13 -18.65 11.97 -14.44
C MET A 13 -19.41 12.59 -13.27
N PHE A 14 -19.59 11.85 -12.18
CA PHE A 14 -20.13 12.42 -10.94
C PHE A 14 -19.17 13.50 -10.46
N ALA A 15 -19.46 14.75 -10.81
CA ALA A 15 -18.88 15.91 -10.18
C ALA A 15 -19.32 15.90 -8.72
N HIS A 16 -18.44 15.45 -7.82
CA HIS A 16 -18.70 15.51 -6.39
C HIS A 16 -18.53 16.97 -5.97
N ALA A 17 -19.65 17.65 -5.77
CA ALA A 17 -19.70 19.11 -5.62
C ALA A 17 -18.97 19.65 -4.37
N ASP A 18 -18.64 18.80 -3.39
CA ASP A 18 -17.92 19.16 -2.15
C ASP A 18 -16.68 18.28 -1.95
N SER A 19 -15.62 18.51 -2.73
CA SER A 19 -14.37 17.77 -2.62
C SER A 19 -13.17 18.67 -2.42
N THR A 20 -12.32 18.33 -1.46
CA THR A 20 -11.03 18.98 -1.22
C THR A 20 -9.90 18.00 -1.55
N VAL A 21 -8.84 18.51 -2.17
CA VAL A 21 -7.62 17.75 -2.45
C VAL A 21 -6.61 18.01 -1.33
N TYR A 22 -6.17 16.95 -0.66
CA TYR A 22 -5.15 16.98 0.38
C TYR A 22 -3.86 16.33 -0.14
N PRO A 23 -2.70 17.01 -0.08
CA PRO A 23 -1.43 16.38 -0.40
C PRO A 23 -1.20 15.14 0.45
N ALA A 24 -0.56 14.11 -0.10
CA ALA A 24 -0.26 12.88 0.66
C ALA A 24 0.62 13.13 1.90
N ALA A 25 1.46 14.18 1.86
CA ALA A 25 2.26 14.62 3.00
C ALA A 25 1.46 15.39 4.08
N HIS A 26 0.14 15.56 3.92
CA HIS A 26 -0.68 16.30 4.87
C HIS A 26 -0.59 15.71 6.29
N PRO A 27 -0.48 16.52 7.36
CA PRO A 27 -0.19 16.05 8.72
C PRO A 27 -1.29 15.17 9.35
N LEU A 28 -2.48 15.15 8.76
CA LEU A 28 -3.58 14.27 9.16
C LEU A 28 -3.54 12.88 8.50
N ILE A 29 -2.59 12.63 7.59
CA ILE A 29 -2.38 11.32 6.98
C ILE A 29 -1.25 10.62 7.74
N GLN A 30 -1.54 9.44 8.29
CA GLN A 30 -0.59 8.70 9.10
C GLN A 30 0.04 7.56 8.31
N TYR A 31 1.36 7.54 8.24
CA TYR A 31 2.13 6.48 7.60
C TYR A 31 2.85 5.65 8.66
N THR A 32 2.82 4.32 8.54
CA THR A 32 3.59 3.39 9.37
C THR A 32 4.34 2.40 8.49
N GLY A 33 5.59 2.14 8.83
CA GLY A 33 6.54 1.44 7.97
C GLY A 33 7.77 2.30 7.68
N ARG A 34 8.68 1.75 6.89
CA ARG A 34 9.83 2.47 6.32
C ARG A 34 9.36 3.33 5.15
N VAL A 35 9.27 4.64 5.37
CA VAL A 35 8.70 5.60 4.40
C VAL A 35 9.63 6.77 4.23
N ASP A 36 10.00 7.07 2.98
CA ASP A 36 10.66 8.32 2.64
C ASP A 36 9.63 9.45 2.66
N LYS A 37 9.85 10.47 3.49
CA LYS A 37 9.00 11.66 3.56
C LYS A 37 9.72 12.93 3.08
N THR A 38 10.93 12.79 2.56
CA THR A 38 11.75 13.91 2.10
C THR A 38 11.36 14.38 0.69
N ASN A 39 10.72 13.51 -0.09
CA ASN A 39 10.29 13.83 -1.45
C ASN A 39 9.12 14.84 -1.42
N PRO A 40 9.26 16.01 -2.08
CA PRO A 40 8.23 17.05 -2.09
C PRO A 40 6.95 16.64 -2.82
N LEU A 41 7.00 15.65 -3.71
CA LEU A 41 5.83 15.15 -4.46
C LEU A 41 4.94 14.22 -3.64
N GLY A 42 5.45 13.69 -2.53
CA GLY A 42 4.71 12.81 -1.64
C GLY A 42 5.56 11.66 -1.10
N PRO A 43 5.11 10.99 -0.03
CA PRO A 43 5.88 9.92 0.62
C PRO A 43 6.08 8.70 -0.29
N VAL A 44 7.26 8.08 -0.24
CA VAL A 44 7.60 6.91 -1.05
C VAL A 44 7.79 5.68 -0.16
N MET A 45 7.21 4.54 -0.56
CA MET A 45 7.23 3.30 0.21
C MET A 45 7.54 2.08 -0.66
N TRP A 46 8.50 1.25 -0.22
CA TRP A 46 8.92 0.03 -0.91
C TRP A 46 8.51 -1.24 -0.17
N ALA A 47 8.76 -1.29 1.13
CA ALA A 47 8.59 -2.51 1.92
C ALA A 47 7.14 -3.04 1.88
N PRO A 48 6.95 -4.38 1.89
CA PRO A 48 5.62 -4.94 2.07
C PRO A 48 5.03 -4.49 3.41
N GLY A 49 3.71 -4.42 3.51
CA GLY A 49 3.06 -4.16 4.78
C GLY A 49 3.15 -2.70 5.26
N VAL A 50 3.85 -1.79 4.57
CA VAL A 50 3.74 -0.35 4.85
C VAL A 50 2.28 0.05 4.71
N TYR A 51 1.76 0.79 5.69
CA TYR A 51 0.35 1.15 5.70
C TYR A 51 0.10 2.62 6.02
N ILE A 52 -1.04 3.08 5.53
CA ILE A 52 -1.54 4.44 5.64
C ILE A 52 -2.88 4.38 6.37
N ASP A 53 -3.02 5.21 7.40
CA ASP A 53 -4.27 5.48 8.08
C ASP A 53 -4.79 6.87 7.70
N VAL A 54 -5.99 6.90 7.15
CA VAL A 54 -6.73 8.11 6.78
C VAL A 54 -8.09 8.08 7.45
N ALA A 55 -8.53 9.21 7.97
CA ALA A 55 -9.91 9.39 8.38
C ALA A 55 -10.50 10.60 7.66
N PHE A 56 -11.78 10.53 7.33
CA PHE A 56 -12.48 11.60 6.63
C PHE A 56 -13.92 11.72 7.10
N GLU A 57 -14.51 12.89 6.85
CA GLU A 57 -15.94 13.15 6.96
C GLU A 57 -16.51 13.35 5.55
N GLY A 58 -17.56 12.62 5.20
CA GLY A 58 -18.20 12.63 3.88
C GLY A 58 -18.67 11.23 3.46
N THR A 59 -19.01 11.06 2.18
CA THR A 59 -19.55 9.78 1.65
C THR A 59 -18.55 8.96 0.84
N TYR A 60 -17.36 9.50 0.57
CA TYR A 60 -16.34 8.87 -0.28
C TYR A 60 -14.93 9.39 0.00
N CYS A 61 -13.93 8.62 -0.44
CA CYS A 61 -12.53 9.03 -0.43
C CYS A 61 -11.80 8.41 -1.63
N ILE A 62 -11.01 9.21 -2.34
CA ILE A 62 -10.19 8.78 -3.48
C ILE A 62 -8.72 9.03 -3.15
N MET A 63 -7.82 8.15 -3.59
CA MET A 63 -6.38 8.35 -3.53
C MET A 63 -5.79 8.43 -4.94
N LYS A 64 -5.01 9.47 -5.20
CA LYS A 64 -4.08 9.54 -6.33
C LYS A 64 -2.76 8.92 -5.89
N ILE A 65 -2.27 7.92 -6.62
CA ILE A 65 -1.07 7.17 -6.26
C ILE A 65 -0.26 6.84 -7.51
N LYS A 66 1.06 6.96 -7.41
CA LYS A 66 1.98 6.48 -8.42
C LYS A 66 2.49 5.09 -8.08
N ASP A 67 2.57 4.26 -9.11
CA ASP A 67 3.27 2.97 -9.09
C ASP A 67 4.57 3.14 -9.88
N GLU A 68 5.68 2.62 -9.36
CA GLU A 68 6.94 2.57 -10.10
C GLU A 68 6.78 1.86 -11.44
N VAL A 69 5.91 0.84 -11.48
CA VAL A 69 5.80 -0.10 -12.60
C VAL A 69 7.19 -0.62 -12.98
N LYS A 70 7.86 -1.22 -11.99
CA LYS A 70 9.28 -1.59 -12.10
C LYS A 70 9.48 -2.53 -13.28
N TYR A 71 10.60 -2.35 -13.99
CA TYR A 71 10.91 -3.02 -15.25
C TYR A 71 9.85 -2.83 -16.37
N GLY A 72 8.96 -1.84 -16.24
CA GLY A 72 7.89 -1.57 -17.19
C GLY A 72 6.76 -2.61 -17.18
N LYS A 73 6.72 -3.53 -16.20
CA LYS A 73 5.73 -4.62 -16.17
C LYS A 73 5.24 -5.04 -14.78
N SER A 74 6.00 -4.76 -13.72
CA SER A 74 5.63 -5.21 -12.37
C SER A 74 4.62 -4.26 -11.76
N HIS A 75 3.44 -4.77 -11.39
CA HIS A 75 2.35 -3.99 -10.84
C HIS A 75 2.16 -4.26 -9.36
N ASN A 76 2.13 -3.19 -8.55
CA ASN A 76 1.91 -3.31 -7.13
C ASN A 76 0.44 -3.55 -6.79
N TYR A 77 0.22 -4.21 -5.65
CA TYR A 77 -1.10 -4.37 -5.07
C TYR A 77 -1.21 -3.58 -3.76
N ILE A 78 -2.42 -3.12 -3.46
CA ILE A 78 -2.79 -2.57 -2.16
C ILE A 78 -4.00 -3.31 -1.58
N ILE A 79 -4.08 -3.34 -0.27
CA ILE A 79 -5.25 -3.79 0.49
C ILE A 79 -5.89 -2.57 1.12
N VAL A 80 -7.20 -2.45 1.01
CA VAL A 80 -7.98 -1.35 1.58
C VAL A 80 -9.00 -1.92 2.55
N GLN A 81 -9.06 -1.35 3.76
CA GLN A 81 -10.06 -1.64 4.77
C GLN A 81 -10.79 -0.35 5.14
N VAL A 82 -12.12 -0.36 5.07
CA VAL A 82 -12.98 0.77 5.43
C VAL A 82 -13.77 0.40 6.68
N ASN A 83 -13.79 1.27 7.71
CA ASN A 83 -14.57 1.10 8.94
C ASN A 83 -14.45 -0.28 9.65
N ASP A 84 -13.26 -0.89 9.62
CA ASP A 84 -12.99 -2.26 10.12
C ASP A 84 -13.77 -3.39 9.43
N GLU A 85 -14.41 -3.11 8.29
CA GLU A 85 -15.10 -4.14 7.49
C GLU A 85 -14.10 -5.08 6.80
N LYS A 86 -14.63 -6.06 6.05
CA LYS A 86 -13.79 -7.01 5.31
C LYS A 86 -12.89 -6.22 4.34
N PRO A 87 -11.56 -6.42 4.41
CA PRO A 87 -10.65 -5.74 3.49
C PRO A 87 -10.82 -6.27 2.06
N TYR A 88 -10.52 -5.43 1.09
CA TYR A 88 -10.51 -5.79 -0.32
C TYR A 88 -9.19 -5.38 -0.98
N ARG A 89 -8.86 -6.04 -2.09
CA ARG A 89 -7.57 -5.94 -2.77
C ARG A 89 -7.71 -5.21 -4.09
N ILE A 90 -6.72 -4.39 -4.43
CA ILE A 90 -6.65 -3.67 -5.70
C ILE A 90 -5.27 -3.86 -6.30
N GLN A 91 -5.20 -4.24 -7.58
CA GLN A 91 -4.00 -4.13 -8.39
C GLN A 91 -3.93 -2.74 -9.02
N LEU A 92 -2.80 -2.05 -8.89
CA LEU A 92 -2.54 -0.84 -9.67
C LEU A 92 -2.19 -1.24 -11.11
N LYS A 93 -2.67 -0.46 -12.08
CA LYS A 93 -2.57 -0.82 -13.51
C LYS A 93 -1.65 0.09 -14.29
N GLU A 94 -1.49 1.33 -13.82
CA GLU A 94 -0.76 2.37 -14.53
C GLU A 94 0.35 2.96 -13.65
N LYS A 95 1.21 3.80 -14.24
CA LYS A 95 2.17 4.59 -13.45
C LYS A 95 1.50 5.62 -12.55
N GLU A 96 0.33 6.12 -12.95
CA GLU A 96 -0.49 7.03 -12.17
C GLU A 96 -1.91 6.49 -12.08
N ASN A 97 -2.41 6.30 -10.86
CA ASN A 97 -3.69 5.66 -10.62
C ASN A 97 -4.59 6.59 -9.79
N SER A 98 -5.89 6.47 -10.03
CA SER A 98 -6.94 7.12 -9.24
C SER A 98 -7.80 6.04 -8.59
N ILE A 99 -7.57 5.79 -7.31
CA ILE A 99 -8.18 4.69 -6.57
C ILE A 99 -9.35 5.20 -5.74
N ILE A 100 -10.55 4.68 -6.00
CA ILE A 100 -11.70 4.87 -5.12
C ILE A 100 -11.50 3.99 -3.88
N LEU A 101 -11.17 4.60 -2.75
CA LEU A 101 -10.94 3.90 -1.48
C LEU A 101 -12.24 3.63 -0.72
N ALA A 102 -13.23 4.49 -0.91
CA ALA A 102 -14.58 4.33 -0.39
C ALA A 102 -15.53 5.16 -1.25
N SER A 103 -16.74 4.67 -1.44
CA SER A 103 -17.83 5.39 -2.12
C SER A 103 -19.17 4.91 -1.58
N ASN A 104 -20.24 5.66 -1.86
CA ASN A 104 -21.61 5.32 -1.46
C ASN A 104 -21.78 5.08 0.05
N LEU A 105 -20.95 5.71 0.89
CA LEU A 105 -21.13 5.67 2.33
C LEU A 105 -22.22 6.68 2.75
N LYS A 106 -22.83 6.45 3.91
CA LYS A 106 -23.67 7.46 4.56
C LYS A 106 -22.80 8.67 4.93
N GLU A 107 -23.37 9.87 4.91
CA GLU A 107 -22.67 11.05 5.40
C GLU A 107 -22.25 10.84 6.86
N GLY A 108 -20.97 11.05 7.16
CA GLY A 108 -20.43 10.85 8.50
C GLY A 108 -18.93 10.69 8.50
N LYS A 109 -18.40 10.22 9.64
CA LYS A 109 -16.96 9.99 9.84
C LYS A 109 -16.61 8.55 9.51
N HIS A 110 -15.55 8.38 8.74
CA HIS A 110 -15.05 7.08 8.31
C HIS A 110 -13.54 6.99 8.48
N LYS A 111 -13.06 5.75 8.59
CA LYS A 111 -11.62 5.44 8.62
C LYS A 111 -11.28 4.47 7.51
N ILE A 112 -10.12 4.68 6.91
CA ILE A 112 -9.56 3.83 5.87
C ILE A 112 -8.14 3.45 6.29
N LYS A 113 -7.83 2.16 6.23
CA LYS A 113 -6.46 1.66 6.30
C LYS A 113 -6.08 1.09 4.93
N ILE A 114 -4.94 1.54 4.42
CA ILE A 114 -4.40 1.11 3.12
C ILE A 114 -3.07 0.45 3.41
N CYS A 115 -2.84 -0.75 2.89
CA CYS A 115 -1.61 -1.50 3.10
C CYS A 115 -1.00 -1.84 1.76
N LYS A 116 0.29 -1.53 1.56
CA LYS A 116 1.05 -2.08 0.43
C LYS A 116 1.11 -3.59 0.60
N SER A 117 0.60 -4.29 -0.41
CA SER A 117 0.45 -5.75 -0.39
C SER A 117 1.74 -6.41 -0.86
N THR A 118 2.31 -5.90 -1.95
CA THR A 118 3.50 -6.41 -2.64
C THR A 118 4.80 -6.00 -1.95
N GLU A 119 5.86 -6.79 -2.13
CA GLU A 119 7.18 -6.51 -1.55
C GLU A 119 8.02 -5.46 -2.29
N ALA A 120 9.18 -5.11 -1.72
CA ALA A 120 10.06 -4.05 -2.22
C ALA A 120 10.59 -4.32 -3.64
N GLU A 121 10.79 -5.59 -4.01
CA GLU A 121 11.35 -5.94 -5.32
C GLU A 121 10.36 -5.69 -6.47
N ILE A 122 9.06 -5.57 -6.20
CA ILE A 122 8.01 -5.22 -7.18
C ILE A 122 8.04 -3.75 -7.55
N GLY A 123 8.52 -2.93 -6.63
CA GLY A 123 8.70 -1.51 -6.80
C GLY A 123 8.02 -0.68 -5.73
N TRP A 124 8.28 0.62 -5.76
CA TRP A 124 7.72 1.56 -4.82
C TRP A 124 6.29 1.99 -5.19
N LEU A 125 5.61 2.48 -4.16
CA LEU A 125 4.37 3.24 -4.26
C LEU A 125 4.58 4.66 -3.72
N GLN A 126 3.98 5.65 -4.38
CA GLN A 126 4.01 7.04 -3.95
C GLN A 126 2.60 7.62 -3.97
N PRO A 127 1.88 7.64 -2.83
CA PRO A 127 0.65 8.40 -2.70
C PRO A 127 0.94 9.88 -2.96
N ILE A 128 0.10 10.52 -3.77
CA ILE A 128 0.24 11.93 -4.19
C ILE A 128 -0.78 12.80 -3.49
N ALA A 129 -2.04 12.37 -3.48
CA ALA A 129 -3.12 13.12 -2.87
C ALA A 129 -4.28 12.24 -2.43
N PHE A 130 -5.04 12.74 -1.48
CA PHE A 130 -6.33 12.19 -1.08
C PHE A 130 -7.42 13.22 -1.36
N ILE A 131 -8.53 12.76 -1.90
CA ILE A 131 -9.67 13.60 -2.28
C ILE A 131 -10.87 13.13 -1.47
N ALA A 132 -11.39 14.01 -0.63
CA ALA A 132 -12.56 13.78 0.20
C ALA A 132 -13.19 15.13 0.53
N LYS A 133 -14.43 15.12 1.05
CA LYS A 133 -15.06 16.35 1.55
C LYS A 133 -14.20 17.01 2.64
N LYS A 134 -13.79 16.22 3.65
CA LYS A 134 -12.89 16.71 4.71
C LYS A 134 -12.03 15.59 5.29
N ILE A 135 -10.71 15.70 5.21
CA ILE A 135 -9.83 14.82 6.01
C ILE A 135 -9.81 15.28 7.45
N ILE A 136 -9.91 14.32 8.36
CA ILE A 136 -9.88 14.52 9.82
C ILE A 136 -8.76 13.70 10.45
N ARG A 137 -8.46 13.97 11.72
CA ARG A 137 -7.44 13.23 12.45
C ARG A 137 -7.83 11.75 12.59
N PRO A 138 -7.02 10.79 12.11
CA PRO A 138 -7.27 9.37 12.32
C PRO A 138 -7.04 8.99 13.78
N VAL A 139 -7.53 7.80 14.14
CA VAL A 139 -7.33 7.22 15.47
C VAL A 139 -5.84 7.16 15.80
N LYS A 140 -5.49 7.39 17.07
CA LYS A 140 -4.10 7.32 17.53
C LYS A 140 -3.55 5.92 17.24
N LYS A 141 -2.32 5.86 16.71
CA LYS A 141 -1.62 4.60 16.50
C LYS A 141 -1.48 3.81 17.80
N PRO A 142 -1.46 2.47 17.73
CA PRO A 142 -1.12 1.65 18.87
C PRO A 142 0.26 2.02 19.43
N VAL A 143 0.42 1.96 20.76
CA VAL A 143 1.70 2.28 21.42
C VAL A 143 2.72 1.18 21.19
N ARG A 144 2.28 -0.09 21.23
CA ARG A 144 3.12 -1.26 20.95
C ARG A 144 3.57 -1.25 19.50
N LYS A 145 4.81 -1.66 19.26
CA LYS A 145 5.43 -1.77 17.95
C LYS A 145 6.14 -3.10 17.85
N ILE A 146 6.06 -3.72 16.68
CA ILE A 146 6.75 -4.98 16.37
C ILE A 146 7.39 -4.80 14.99
N GLU A 147 8.64 -5.23 14.83
CA GLU A 147 9.29 -5.38 13.52
C GLU A 147 9.49 -6.87 13.25
N PHE A 148 9.05 -7.33 12.09
CA PHE A 148 9.24 -8.69 11.62
C PHE A 148 10.32 -8.66 10.54
N ILE A 149 11.36 -9.46 10.74
CA ILE A 149 12.52 -9.54 9.85
C ILE A 149 12.51 -10.93 9.23
N GLY A 150 12.54 -11.03 7.90
CA GLY A 150 12.49 -12.34 7.27
C GLY A 150 12.49 -12.32 5.75
N ASP A 151 11.97 -13.39 5.17
CA ASP A 151 11.98 -13.67 3.75
C ASP A 151 10.58 -13.58 3.13
N SER A 152 10.33 -14.38 2.09
CA SER A 152 9.07 -14.47 1.36
C SER A 152 7.86 -14.78 2.26
N ILE A 153 8.06 -15.58 3.32
CA ILE A 153 6.98 -15.91 4.27
C ILE A 153 6.54 -14.64 5.03
N THR A 154 7.50 -13.80 5.40
CA THR A 154 7.22 -12.52 6.09
C THR A 154 6.64 -11.49 5.12
N CYS A 155 7.04 -11.50 3.85
CA CYS A 155 6.40 -10.69 2.81
C CYS A 155 4.92 -11.04 2.59
N GLY A 156 4.49 -12.27 2.94
CA GLY A 156 3.17 -12.78 2.58
C GLY A 156 3.12 -13.30 1.14
N MET A 157 4.22 -13.84 0.64
CA MET A 157 4.28 -14.40 -0.70
C MET A 157 3.48 -15.71 -0.78
N GLY A 158 2.62 -15.84 -1.78
CA GLY A 158 1.87 -17.07 -2.08
C GLY A 158 0.68 -17.35 -1.16
N ASN A 159 0.24 -16.40 -0.34
CA ASN A 159 -0.82 -16.62 0.66
C ASN A 159 -2.23 -16.17 0.23
N ASP A 160 -2.39 -15.58 -0.97
CA ASP A 160 -3.67 -15.07 -1.45
C ASP A 160 -3.91 -15.41 -2.93
N GLU A 161 -4.54 -16.55 -3.15
CA GLU A 161 -4.92 -17.03 -4.50
C GLU A 161 -6.27 -16.49 -4.99
N SER A 162 -6.91 -15.57 -4.26
CA SER A 162 -8.28 -15.14 -4.59
C SER A 162 -8.41 -14.45 -5.95
N SER A 163 -7.34 -13.78 -6.41
CA SER A 163 -7.30 -13.11 -7.72
C SER A 163 -6.63 -13.94 -8.80
N GLN A 164 -5.58 -14.69 -8.44
CA GLN A 164 -4.86 -15.57 -9.35
C GLN A 164 -4.51 -16.88 -8.66
N PRO A 165 -4.93 -18.04 -9.20
CA PRO A 165 -4.58 -19.35 -8.65
C PRO A 165 -3.06 -19.58 -8.58
N CYS A 166 -2.62 -20.46 -7.68
CA CYS A 166 -1.21 -20.87 -7.64
C CYS A 166 -0.73 -21.39 -9.01
N GLY A 167 0.48 -20.99 -9.41
CA GLY A 167 1.08 -21.35 -10.70
C GLY A 167 0.52 -20.60 -11.92
N LYS A 168 -0.34 -19.59 -11.70
CA LYS A 168 -0.84 -18.67 -12.73
C LYS A 168 -0.47 -17.24 -12.40
N GLY A 169 -0.50 -16.38 -13.41
CA GLY A 169 -0.18 -14.96 -13.29
C GLY A 169 1.32 -14.70 -13.14
N GLU A 170 1.64 -13.48 -12.72
CA GLU A 170 2.98 -13.08 -12.35
C GLU A 170 3.28 -13.50 -10.92
N TRP A 171 4.56 -13.71 -10.59
CA TRP A 171 4.96 -14.25 -9.29
C TRP A 171 4.44 -13.45 -8.09
N TYR A 172 4.17 -12.17 -8.24
CA TYR A 172 3.70 -11.30 -7.17
C TYR A 172 2.18 -11.23 -7.02
N ASP A 173 1.43 -11.88 -7.92
CA ASP A 173 -0.03 -11.83 -7.92
C ASP A 173 -0.64 -12.52 -6.71
N GLN A 174 0.06 -13.44 -6.05
CA GLN A 174 -0.39 -14.07 -4.80
C GLN A 174 0.21 -13.43 -3.54
N ASN A 175 0.90 -12.28 -3.66
CA ASN A 175 1.55 -11.60 -2.54
C ASN A 175 0.55 -10.74 -1.74
N ASN A 176 0.31 -11.10 -0.47
CA ASN A 176 -0.57 -10.36 0.43
C ASN A 176 0.03 -10.18 1.83
N ALA A 177 0.80 -9.09 1.98
CA ALA A 177 1.37 -8.68 3.25
C ALA A 177 0.32 -8.44 4.34
N TRP A 178 -0.88 -7.95 4.01
CA TRP A 178 -1.95 -7.75 5.01
C TRP A 178 -2.33 -9.05 5.71
N MET A 179 -2.37 -10.15 4.97
CA MET A 179 -2.67 -11.50 5.44
C MET A 179 -1.43 -12.29 5.89
N ALA A 180 -0.24 -11.69 5.86
CA ALA A 180 0.96 -12.33 6.39
C ALA A 180 0.88 -12.48 7.93
N TYR A 181 1.61 -13.47 8.47
CA TYR A 181 1.57 -13.77 9.90
C TYR A 181 1.96 -12.57 10.77
N GLY A 182 2.89 -11.73 10.31
CA GLY A 182 3.36 -10.54 11.03
C GLY A 182 2.24 -9.51 11.25
N PRO A 183 1.64 -8.96 10.19
CA PRO A 183 0.55 -7.99 10.33
C PRO A 183 -0.69 -8.58 11.00
N LEU A 184 -1.00 -9.88 10.79
CA LEU A 184 -2.05 -10.55 11.55
C LEU A 184 -1.76 -10.55 13.06
N THR A 185 -0.56 -10.96 13.46
CA THR A 185 -0.13 -10.98 14.87
C THR A 185 -0.20 -9.59 15.47
N ALA A 186 0.34 -8.58 14.78
CA ALA A 186 0.35 -7.20 15.26
C ALA A 186 -1.07 -6.63 15.46
N ARG A 187 -2.00 -6.89 14.52
CA ARG A 187 -3.41 -6.50 14.69
C ARG A 187 -4.04 -7.18 15.91
N THR A 188 -3.79 -8.48 16.11
CA THR A 188 -4.30 -9.24 17.27
C THR A 188 -3.84 -8.66 18.61
N VAL A 189 -2.56 -8.28 18.73
CA VAL A 189 -2.01 -7.74 19.99
C VAL A 189 -2.08 -6.21 20.10
N LYS A 190 -2.80 -5.56 19.17
CA LYS A 190 -2.93 -4.10 19.06
C LYS A 190 -1.56 -3.41 19.04
N ALA A 191 -0.74 -3.75 18.05
CA ALA A 191 0.57 -3.17 17.79
C ALA A 191 0.65 -2.61 16.37
N GLN A 192 1.54 -1.65 16.19
CA GLN A 192 2.07 -1.32 14.87
C GLN A 192 2.94 -2.48 14.37
N TRP A 193 3.04 -2.64 13.05
CA TRP A 193 3.95 -3.59 12.42
C TRP A 193 4.84 -2.91 11.40
N HIS A 194 6.09 -3.37 11.34
CA HIS A 194 7.02 -3.16 10.24
C HIS A 194 7.41 -4.52 9.67
N LEU A 195 7.47 -4.64 8.34
CA LEU A 195 8.05 -5.81 7.69
C LEU A 195 9.35 -5.39 7.03
N SER A 196 10.45 -5.96 7.51
CA SER A 196 11.79 -5.84 6.94
C SER A 196 12.12 -7.16 6.29
N SER A 197 11.49 -7.40 5.14
CA SER A 197 11.51 -8.69 4.46
C SER A 197 11.62 -8.57 2.95
N ILE A 198 12.28 -9.56 2.35
CA ILE A 198 12.55 -9.66 0.92
C ILE A 198 12.46 -11.14 0.52
N SER A 199 11.73 -11.48 -0.53
CA SER A 199 11.63 -12.86 -0.98
C SER A 199 13.00 -13.45 -1.34
N GLY A 200 13.24 -14.66 -0.86
CA GLY A 200 14.46 -15.42 -1.10
C GLY A 200 15.70 -14.93 -0.35
N ILE A 201 15.61 -13.89 0.47
CA ILE A 201 16.76 -13.42 1.27
C ILE A 201 17.04 -14.34 2.46
N GLY A 202 18.30 -14.55 2.76
CA GLY A 202 18.73 -15.21 3.99
C GLY A 202 19.73 -14.38 4.79
N LEU A 203 20.07 -14.90 5.97
CA LEU A 203 21.03 -14.27 6.87
C LEU A 203 22.47 -14.35 6.34
N MET A 204 22.87 -15.54 5.87
CA MET A 204 24.20 -15.84 5.34
C MET A 204 24.19 -16.26 3.87
N HIS A 205 23.14 -16.98 3.45
CA HIS A 205 22.95 -17.43 2.08
C HIS A 205 21.50 -17.19 1.68
N SER A 206 21.31 -16.65 0.48
CA SER A 206 20.00 -16.42 -0.11
C SER A 206 19.70 -17.48 -1.16
N CYS A 207 18.42 -17.76 -1.41
CA CYS A 207 18.01 -18.75 -2.42
C CYS A 207 18.11 -18.16 -3.83
N CYS A 208 17.76 -18.99 -4.82
CA CYS A 208 17.27 -18.47 -6.10
C CYS A 208 18.30 -17.59 -6.85
N ASN A 209 19.60 -17.93 -6.70
CA ASN A 209 20.75 -17.19 -7.23
C ASN A 209 20.88 -15.73 -6.75
N LYS A 210 20.19 -15.37 -5.66
CA LYS A 210 20.30 -14.05 -5.05
C LYS A 210 21.63 -13.94 -4.29
N THR A 211 22.41 -12.91 -4.58
CA THR A 211 23.71 -12.67 -3.94
C THR A 211 23.62 -11.77 -2.70
N THR A 212 22.51 -11.04 -2.55
CA THR A 212 22.29 -10.15 -1.40
C THR A 212 21.81 -10.93 -0.18
N VAL A 213 22.21 -10.51 1.01
CA VAL A 213 21.80 -11.08 2.31
C VAL A 213 21.19 -10.01 3.20
N MET A 214 20.43 -10.42 4.22
CA MET A 214 19.62 -9.51 5.04
C MET A 214 20.45 -8.44 5.79
N PRO A 215 21.58 -8.76 6.47
CA PRO A 215 22.27 -7.78 7.32
C PRO A 215 22.58 -6.42 6.67
N PRO A 216 23.20 -6.35 5.46
CA PRO A 216 23.45 -5.07 4.80
C PRO A 216 22.19 -4.36 4.29
N LEU A 217 21.12 -5.09 3.98
CA LEU A 217 19.85 -4.50 3.49
C LEU A 217 18.91 -4.09 4.63
N PHE A 218 19.04 -4.70 5.81
CA PHE A 218 18.24 -4.37 6.98
C PHE A 218 18.43 -2.93 7.43
N LYS A 219 19.59 -2.32 7.18
CA LYS A 219 19.85 -0.91 7.47
C LYS A 219 19.31 0.06 6.42
N LYS A 220 18.65 -0.44 5.36
CA LYS A 220 18.25 0.36 4.20
C LYS A 220 16.77 0.70 4.21
N LEU A 221 16.43 1.93 3.80
CA LEU A 221 15.04 2.39 3.75
C LEU A 221 14.21 1.56 2.77
N SER A 222 14.71 1.36 1.55
CA SER A 222 13.98 0.62 0.51
C SER A 222 14.25 -0.89 0.52
N LEU A 223 15.06 -1.39 1.47
CA LEU A 223 15.52 -2.77 1.51
C LEU A 223 16.25 -3.18 0.21
N SER A 224 17.03 -2.27 -0.36
CA SER A 224 17.87 -2.46 -1.56
C SER A 224 19.29 -1.97 -1.30
N ALA A 225 20.27 -2.52 -2.00
CA ALA A 225 21.69 -2.18 -1.79
C ALA A 225 21.98 -0.70 -2.12
N ASP A 226 21.36 -0.19 -3.18
CA ASP A 226 21.57 1.17 -3.70
C ASP A 226 20.56 2.17 -3.12
N SER A 227 20.35 2.13 -1.81
CA SER A 227 19.43 3.06 -1.17
C SER A 227 19.93 3.68 0.12
N ILE A 228 19.20 4.72 0.52
CA ILE A 228 19.49 5.50 1.73
C ILE A 228 19.29 4.66 2.98
N ASP A 229 20.07 4.97 4.00
CA ASP A 229 19.97 4.28 5.29
C ASP A 229 18.65 4.62 5.98
N TRP A 230 18.10 3.64 6.69
CA TRP A 230 16.93 3.80 7.54
C TRP A 230 17.33 4.43 8.87
N ASP A 231 16.67 5.52 9.24
CA ASP A 231 16.80 6.09 10.58
C ASP A 231 15.99 5.26 11.58
N PHE A 232 16.71 4.43 12.35
CA PHE A 232 16.11 3.56 13.35
C PHE A 232 15.41 4.31 14.49
N THR A 233 15.72 5.60 14.73
CA THR A 233 15.04 6.38 15.78
C THR A 233 13.56 6.61 15.46
N LEU A 234 13.17 6.47 14.18
CA LEU A 234 11.78 6.59 13.74
C LEU A 234 10.88 5.42 14.16
N TYR A 235 11.47 4.28 14.56
CA TYR A 235 10.73 3.11 15.03
C TYR A 235 11.55 2.29 16.04
N GLN A 236 11.17 2.41 17.31
CA GLN A 236 11.70 1.71 18.48
C GLN A 236 10.54 1.15 19.29
#